data_AF-A0A849TMN6-F1
#
_entry.id   AF-A0A849TMN6-F1
#
_cell.length_a   1.000
_cell.length_b   1.000
_cell.length_c   1.000
_cell.angle_alpha   90.00
_cell.angle_beta   90.00
_cell.angle_gamma   90.00
#
_symmetry.space_group_name_H-M   'P 1'
#
loop_
_entity.id
_entity.type
_entity.pdbx_description
1 polymer ?
#
loop_
_entity_poly.entity_id
_entity_poly.type
_entity_poly.pdbx_seq_one_letter_code
_entity_poly.pdbx_strand_id
1 'polypeptide(L)'
;MTPGGPVAIPSLDTLASDPSQIDGLPPEVVKALWVDVRNLEKVLVLRMLTAPSTASPPEDRLIGIDEASALLGMSKDRLYRTEYPFVIRDGGLLRFSNNGIQRWIKNRLRQG
;
A
#
# COMPACT_ATOMS: atom_id res chain seq x y z
N MET A 1 29.30 8.54 50.31
CA MET A 1 28.23 7.55 50.06
C MET A 1 27.25 8.19 49.09
N THR A 2 27.25 7.77 47.82
CA THR A 2 26.26 8.21 46.83
C THR A 2 25.86 6.97 46.04
N PRO A 3 24.63 6.42 46.20
CA PRO A 3 24.22 5.26 45.44
C PRO A 3 23.67 5.75 44.09
N GLY A 4 24.56 5.94 43.11
CA GLY A 4 24.18 6.08 41.71
C GLY A 4 23.83 4.71 41.13
N GLY A 5 22.70 4.14 41.58
CA GLY A 5 22.20 2.89 41.01
C GLY A 5 21.78 3.08 39.54
N PRO A 6 21.82 2.02 38.72
CA PRO A 6 21.35 2.08 37.33
C PRO A 6 19.87 2.49 37.32
N VAL A 7 19.58 3.67 36.78
CA VAL A 7 18.21 4.10 36.52
C VAL A 7 17.65 3.16 35.46
N ALA A 8 16.75 2.27 35.87
CA ALA A 8 16.04 1.40 34.94
C ALA A 8 15.19 2.28 34.03
N ILE A 9 15.57 2.39 32.75
CA ILE A 9 14.80 3.13 31.75
C ILE A 9 13.57 2.26 31.43
N PRO A 10 12.35 2.72 31.70
CA PRO A 10 11.13 1.97 31.38
C PRO A 10 11.02 1.76 29.87
N SER A 11 10.42 0.63 29.46
CA SER A 11 10.23 0.33 28.05
C SER A 11 9.23 1.30 27.42
N LEU A 12 9.32 1.49 26.09
CA LEU A 12 8.36 2.30 25.33
C LEU A 12 6.91 1.84 25.52
N ASP A 13 6.68 0.52 25.66
CA ASP A 13 5.37 -0.07 25.92
C ASP A 13 4.80 0.33 27.30
N THR A 14 5.67 0.36 28.30
CA THR A 14 5.33 0.79 29.66
C THR A 14 4.99 2.28 29.69
N LEU A 15 5.80 3.11 29.03
CA LEU A 15 5.58 4.56 28.93
C LEU A 15 4.33 4.91 28.11
N ALA A 16 4.03 4.13 27.07
CA ALA A 16 2.82 4.33 26.28
C ALA A 16 1.56 3.96 27.07
N SER A 17 1.65 2.96 27.94
CA SER A 17 0.55 2.51 28.80
C SER A 17 0.32 3.43 30.00
N ASP A 18 1.38 4.05 30.53
CA ASP A 18 1.31 5.02 31.63
C ASP A 18 2.28 6.19 31.43
N PRO A 19 1.81 7.32 30.85
CA PRO A 19 2.64 8.50 30.60
C PRO A 19 3.14 9.21 31.86
N SER A 20 2.52 8.98 33.03
CA SER A 20 2.91 9.64 34.29
C SER A 20 4.30 9.22 34.79
N GLN A 21 4.79 8.07 34.30
CA GLN A 21 6.13 7.57 34.60
C GLN A 21 7.25 8.48 34.07
N ILE A 22 6.94 9.39 33.14
CA ILE A 22 7.90 10.36 32.58
C ILE A 22 8.31 11.40 33.63
N ASP A 23 7.41 11.75 34.55
CA ASP A 23 7.63 12.81 35.55
C ASP A 23 8.78 12.50 36.52
N GLY A 24 9.08 11.20 36.71
CA GLY A 24 10.18 10.73 37.57
C GLY A 24 11.54 10.61 36.86
N LEU A 25 11.61 10.85 35.54
CA LEU A 25 12.82 10.61 34.77
C LEU A 25 13.76 11.83 34.76
N PRO A 26 15.09 11.61 34.79
CA PRO A 26 16.05 12.69 34.59
C PRO A 26 15.88 13.36 33.22
N PRO A 27 16.08 14.70 33.10
CA PRO A 27 15.92 15.42 31.84
C PRO A 27 16.74 14.85 30.67
N GLU A 28 17.93 14.32 30.93
CA GLU A 28 18.77 13.70 29.91
C GLU A 28 18.19 12.39 29.38
N VAL A 29 17.51 11.61 30.22
CA VAL A 29 16.80 10.38 29.82
C VAL A 29 15.58 10.74 28.96
N VAL A 30 14.84 11.79 29.32
CA VAL A 30 13.70 12.28 28.53
C VAL A 30 14.14 12.74 27.14
N LYS A 31 15.27 13.47 27.04
CA LYS A 31 15.84 13.89 25.74
C LYS A 31 16.24 12.70 24.88
N ALA A 32 16.90 11.68 25.45
CA ALA A 32 17.29 10.48 24.72
C ALA A 32 16.07 9.71 24.21
N LEU A 33 15.08 9.49 25.09
CA LEU A 33 13.81 8.84 24.73
C LEU A 33 13.08 9.59 23.60
N TRP A 34 13.07 10.92 23.63
CA TRP A 34 12.45 11.73 22.58
C TRP A 34 13.10 11.51 21.21
N VAL A 35 14.44 11.46 21.15
CA VAL A 35 15.17 11.19 19.90
C VAL A 35 14.83 9.80 19.35
N ASP A 36 14.79 8.80 20.23
CA ASP A 36 14.47 7.42 19.85
C ASP A 36 13.04 7.29 19.30
N VAL A 37 12.06 7.91 19.98
CA VAL A 37 10.66 7.93 19.53
C VAL A 37 10.53 8.61 18.17
N ARG A 38 11.22 9.73 17.95
CA ARG A 38 11.19 10.44 16.65
C ARG A 38 11.79 9.63 15.51
N ASN A 39 12.81 8.81 15.78
CA ASN A 39 13.35 7.91 14.77
C ASN A 39 12.38 6.78 14.44
N LEU A 40 11.74 6.20 15.46
CA LEU A 40 10.74 5.15 15.28
C LEU A 40 9.53 5.66 14.50
N GLU A 41 9.02 6.86 14.84
CA GLU A 41 7.91 7.51 14.16
C GLU A 41 8.15 7.61 12.64
N LYS A 42 9.34 8.04 12.21
CA LYS A 42 9.69 8.14 10.79
C LYS A 42 9.58 6.80 10.06
N VAL A 43 10.08 5.73 10.67
CA VAL A 43 10.02 4.38 10.10
C VAL A 43 8.57 3.90 9.98
N LEU A 44 7.77 4.14 11.02
CA LEU A 44 6.34 3.77 11.03
C LEU A 44 5.56 4.54 9.96
N VAL A 45 5.76 5.85 9.86
CA VAL A 45 5.12 6.68 8.82
C VAL A 45 5.53 6.22 7.44
N LEU A 46 6.82 5.99 7.19
CA LEU A 46 7.29 5.47 5.90
C LEU A 46 6.63 4.13 5.58
N ARG A 47 6.54 3.22 6.55
CA ARG A 47 5.91 1.92 6.35
C ARG A 47 4.41 2.05 6.08
N MET A 48 3.72 2.95 6.76
CA MET A 48 2.29 3.22 6.54
C MET A 48 2.04 3.78 5.14
N LEU A 49 2.88 4.71 4.67
CA LEU A 49 2.77 5.31 3.34
C LEU A 49 3.15 4.36 2.21
N THR A 50 4.08 3.43 2.47
CA THR A 50 4.57 2.45 1.49
C THR A 50 3.89 1.10 1.59
N ALA A 51 3.01 0.90 2.58
CA ALA A 51 2.26 -0.32 2.73
C ALA A 51 1.43 -0.54 1.45
N PRO A 52 1.59 -1.69 0.76
CA PRO A 52 0.74 -2.00 -0.37
C PRO A 52 -0.70 -2.01 0.14
N SER A 53 -1.58 -1.25 -0.53
CA SER A 53 -2.99 -1.21 -0.19
C SER A 53 -3.54 -2.63 -0.20
N THR A 54 -4.04 -3.09 0.95
CA THR A 54 -4.74 -4.37 1.08
C THR A 54 -6.16 -4.30 0.51
N ALA A 55 -6.49 -3.22 -0.20
CA ALA A 55 -7.73 -3.16 -0.96
C ALA A 55 -7.77 -4.36 -1.89
N SER A 56 -8.74 -5.25 -1.66
CA SER A 56 -9.06 -6.30 -2.62
C SER A 56 -9.15 -5.65 -3.99
N PRO A 57 -8.52 -6.25 -5.04
CA PRO A 57 -8.67 -5.72 -6.38
C PRO A 57 -10.17 -5.54 -6.64
N PRO A 58 -10.62 -4.37 -7.10
CA PRO A 58 -12.05 -4.14 -7.36
C PRO A 58 -12.55 -5.28 -8.25
N GLU A 59 -13.72 -5.83 -7.92
CA GLU A 59 -14.34 -6.90 -8.70
C GLU A 59 -14.19 -6.60 -10.18
N ASP A 60 -13.55 -7.52 -10.90
CA ASP A 60 -13.20 -7.27 -12.29
C ASP A 60 -14.44 -7.42 -13.16
N ARG A 61 -15.06 -6.29 -13.47
CA ARG A 61 -16.22 -6.24 -14.34
C ARG A 61 -15.83 -6.74 -15.73
N LEU A 62 -16.47 -7.83 -16.14
CA LEU A 62 -16.35 -8.35 -17.50
C LEU A 62 -17.21 -7.54 -18.45
N ILE A 63 -16.58 -7.00 -19.50
CA ILE A 63 -17.25 -6.19 -20.52
C ILE A 63 -17.31 -6.92 -21.86
N GLY A 64 -18.26 -6.52 -22.71
CA GLY A 64 -18.42 -7.05 -24.06
C GLY A 64 -17.49 -6.37 -25.07
N ILE A 65 -17.53 -6.85 -26.32
CA ILE A 65 -16.65 -6.38 -27.39
C ILE A 65 -16.90 -4.92 -27.78
N ASP A 66 -18.15 -4.45 -27.75
CA ASP A 66 -18.50 -3.05 -28.02
C ASP A 66 -17.80 -2.10 -27.05
N GLU A 67 -17.92 -2.37 -25.75
CA GLU A 67 -17.31 -1.56 -24.69
C GLU A 67 -15.78 -1.65 -24.74
N ALA A 68 -15.22 -2.84 -24.98
CA ALA A 68 -13.78 -3.03 -25.15
C ALA A 68 -13.23 -2.26 -26.37
N SER A 69 -13.98 -2.23 -27.48
CA SER A 69 -13.59 -1.51 -28.70
C SER A 69 -13.52 0.00 -28.48
N ALA A 70 -14.49 0.54 -27.74
CA ALA A 70 -14.53 1.95 -27.37
C ALA A 70 -13.38 2.34 -26.44
N LEU A 71 -13.08 1.50 -25.43
CA LEU A 71 -12.00 1.75 -24.48
C LEU A 71 -10.60 1.66 -25.12
N LEU A 72 -10.40 0.73 -26.05
CA LEU A 72 -9.11 0.50 -26.71
C LEU A 72 -8.89 1.38 -27.95
N GLY A 73 -9.95 2.01 -28.47
CA GLY A 73 -9.91 2.74 -29.75
C GLY A 73 -9.58 1.82 -30.94
N MET A 74 -10.03 0.55 -30.90
CA MET A 74 -9.74 -0.46 -31.91
C MET A 74 -11.01 -0.99 -32.56
N SER A 75 -10.92 -1.46 -33.81
CA SER A 75 -12.05 -2.12 -34.47
C SER A 75 -12.38 -3.46 -33.81
N LYS A 76 -13.67 -3.83 -33.80
CA LYS A 76 -14.12 -5.14 -33.28
C LYS A 76 -13.45 -6.32 -33.99
N ASP A 77 -13.26 -6.21 -35.31
CA ASP A 77 -12.56 -7.22 -36.11
C ASP A 77 -11.13 -7.46 -35.60
N ARG A 78 -10.40 -6.38 -35.24
CA ARG A 78 -9.07 -6.50 -34.65
C ARG A 78 -9.09 -7.22 -33.30
N LEU A 79 -10.11 -6.96 -32.48
CA LEU A 79 -10.30 -7.62 -31.19
C LEU A 79 -10.65 -9.11 -31.32
N TYR A 80 -11.32 -9.52 -32.39
CA TYR A 80 -11.57 -10.95 -32.66
C TYR A 80 -10.33 -11.70 -33.16
N ARG A 81 -9.46 -11.03 -33.92
CA ARG A 81 -8.29 -11.66 -34.55
C ARG A 81 -7.08 -11.81 -33.63
N THR A 82 -7.00 -11.01 -32.58
CA THR A 82 -5.81 -10.94 -31.71
C THR A 82 -6.16 -11.45 -30.32
N GLU A 83 -5.33 -12.35 -29.77
CA GLU A 83 -5.48 -12.82 -28.40
C GLU A 83 -4.79 -11.84 -27.45
N TYR A 84 -5.58 -11.13 -26.63
CA TYR A 84 -5.06 -10.20 -25.64
C TYR A 84 -5.02 -10.85 -24.24
N PRO A 85 -4.07 -10.45 -23.38
CA PRO A 85 -3.92 -11.03 -22.04
C PRO A 85 -5.09 -10.74 -21.08
N PHE A 86 -6.05 -9.90 -21.48
CA PHE A 86 -7.23 -9.52 -20.71
C PHE A 86 -8.53 -10.14 -21.28
N VAL A 87 -8.43 -11.08 -22.22
CA VAL A 87 -9.57 -11.81 -22.79
C VAL A 87 -9.97 -12.96 -21.87
N ILE A 88 -11.26 -13.06 -21.57
CA ILE A 88 -11.84 -14.14 -20.77
C ILE A 88 -12.93 -14.81 -21.62
N ARG A 89 -12.79 -16.12 -21.83
CA ARG A 89 -13.79 -16.93 -22.54
C ARG A 89 -14.73 -17.52 -21.50
N ASP A 90 -15.98 -17.08 -21.51
CA ASP A 90 -17.03 -17.54 -20.59
C ASP A 90 -18.13 -18.23 -21.40
N GLY A 91 -18.21 -19.56 -21.33
CA GLY A 91 -19.29 -20.33 -21.96
C GLY A 91 -19.43 -20.13 -23.49
N GLY A 92 -18.36 -19.75 -24.19
CA GLY A 92 -18.38 -19.45 -25.63
C GLY A 92 -18.58 -17.97 -25.97
N LEU A 93 -18.86 -17.11 -24.99
CA LEU A 93 -18.87 -15.66 -25.15
C LEU A 93 -17.47 -15.08 -24.90
N LEU A 94 -17.05 -14.17 -25.78
CA LEU A 94 -15.82 -13.41 -25.62
C LEU A 94 -16.08 -12.21 -24.70
N ARG A 95 -15.49 -12.23 -23.51
CA ARG A 95 -15.51 -11.11 -22.56
C ARG A 95 -14.11 -10.56 -22.33
N PHE A 96 -14.06 -9.33 -21.82
CA PHE A 96 -12.82 -8.64 -21.57
C PHE A 96 -12.78 -8.15 -20.12
N SER A 97 -11.66 -8.38 -19.45
CA SER A 97 -11.35 -7.82 -18.13
C SER A 97 -11.20 -6.31 -18.24
N ASN A 98 -12.09 -5.54 -17.59
CA ASN A 98 -11.96 -4.09 -17.57
C ASN A 98 -10.66 -3.67 -16.87
N ASN A 99 -10.31 -4.30 -15.74
CA ASN A 99 -9.06 -4.02 -15.03
C ASN A 99 -7.83 -4.36 -15.89
N GLY A 100 -7.90 -5.46 -16.66
CA GLY A 100 -6.86 -5.90 -17.58
C GLY A 100 -6.64 -4.91 -18.74
N ILE A 101 -7.73 -4.40 -19.32
CA ILE A 101 -7.66 -3.33 -20.35
C ILE A 101 -7.01 -2.08 -19.77
N GLN A 102 -7.46 -1.61 -18.60
CA GLN A 102 -6.90 -0.41 -17.96
C GLN A 102 -5.41 -0.57 -17.66
N ARG A 103 -4.99 -1.75 -17.17
CA ARG A 103 -3.58 -2.06 -16.93
C ARG A 103 -2.76 -2.07 -18.22
N TRP A 104 -3.30 -2.65 -19.28
CA TRP A 104 -2.65 -2.70 -20.59
C TRP A 104 -2.44 -1.30 -21.19
N ILE A 105 -3.47 -0.45 -21.12
CA ILE A 105 -3.38 0.96 -21.56
C ILE A 105 -2.30 1.71 -20.76
N LYS A 106 -2.31 1.60 -19.42
CA LYS A 106 -1.32 2.24 -18.55
C LYS A 106 0.11 1.80 -18.88
N ASN A 107 0.33 0.52 -19.16
CA ASN A 107 1.66 0.02 -19.50
C ASN A 107 2.12 0.52 -20.88
N ARG A 108 1.21 0.62 -21.85
CA ARG A 108 1.51 1.13 -23.20
C ARG A 108 1.88 2.62 -23.18
N LEU A 109 1.20 3.43 -22.38
CA LEU A 109 1.49 4.87 -22.22
C LEU A 109 2.83 5.15 -21.53
N ARG A 110 3.40 4.19 -20.79
CA ARG A 110 4.72 4.34 -20.15
C ARG A 110 5.88 4.02 -21.09
N GLN A 111 5.61 3.42 -22.25
CA GLN A 111 6.61 2.98 -23.22
C GLN A 111 6.64 3.82 -24.50
N GLY A 112 5.75 4.81 -24.64
CA GLY A 112 5.76 5.79 -25.73
C GLY A 112 6.12 7.17 -25.20
#